data_AF-A0A1N6HVT6-F1
#
_entry.id   AF-A0A1N6HVT6-F1
#
_cell.length_a   1.000
_cell.length_b   1.000
_cell.length_c   1.000
_cell.angle_alpha   90.00
_cell.angle_beta   90.00
_cell.angle_gamma   90.00
#
_symmetry.space_group_name_H-M   'P 1'
#
loop_
_entity.id
_entity.type
_entity.pdbx_description
1 polymer ?
#
loop_
_entity_poly.entity_id
_entity_poly.type
_entity_poly.pdbx_seq_one_letter_code
_entity_poly.pdbx_strand_id
1 'polypeptide(L)'
;MNFPGHTDSLNRHQQRREAGVATVSVLCGTAGLALDEGRRWAEQGGRSVLLLGTPQFEGILEAWVDHLSPGRDLGRDAIAWLARHSDRSTVATASIEELASQLRRMTPFERTALFDATLAEASTSSAGAVCCWLLERWARGEAIAGPGLTSRLGEAFARFDGAGGCEPIVAALRELIPLPRDPVLLLARENEETRSAAWVEAAAQSLSRIALWQPTVPTLLALEAGELDDYGRRAPESRAKALIRSGVIAVRGVGEAEIVRRLDSEAVPEATARLSGSVRRLVADGASSGLVSLFVEAARAAKAVSAHSSEEGNDPARSAAERFLFERLSSLPATAGLFELNVALDFRFGPSRAMEVDLFARSLGLAVEIDGYYHFQDLDAYRRDRRKDFELQKRGYLVVRVLAEDVVARLEDVLGIILEAVASRGGRNTHRQRGEAS
;
A
#
# COMPACT_ATOMS: atom_id res chain seq x y z
N MET A 1 -16.25 12.64 26.74
CA MET A 1 -15.02 13.33 26.29
C MET A 1 -14.94 13.13 24.80
N ASN A 2 -15.01 14.21 24.00
CA ASN A 2 -14.80 14.13 22.55
C ASN A 2 -13.33 13.77 22.33
N PHE A 3 -13.08 12.53 21.91
CA PHE A 3 -11.76 12.17 21.40
C PHE A 3 -11.59 12.93 20.08
N PRO A 4 -10.47 13.65 19.88
CA PRO A 4 -10.17 14.21 18.57
C PRO A 4 -10.16 13.08 17.54
N GLY A 5 -10.59 13.36 16.30
CA GLY A 5 -10.61 12.35 15.24
C GLY A 5 -9.22 11.72 15.06
N HIS A 6 -9.16 10.46 14.60
CA HIS A 6 -7.87 9.78 14.39
C HIS A 6 -6.96 10.60 13.46
N THR A 7 -7.54 11.22 12.43
CA THR A 7 -6.88 12.15 11.50
C THR A 7 -6.26 13.36 12.19
N ASP A 8 -6.94 13.99 13.16
CA ASP A 8 -6.40 15.13 13.91
C ASP A 8 -5.17 14.72 14.74
N SER A 9 -5.19 13.51 15.28
CA SER A 9 -4.08 12.97 16.07
C SER A 9 -2.86 12.69 15.18
N LEU A 10 -3.09 12.12 13.99
CA LEU A 10 -2.04 11.93 12.98
C LEU A 10 -1.46 13.27 12.49
N ASN A 11 -2.30 14.29 12.30
CA ASN A 11 -1.85 15.64 11.94
C ASN A 11 -1.00 16.29 13.04
N ARG A 12 -1.38 16.13 14.32
CA ARG A 12 -0.54 16.57 15.45
C ARG A 12 0.80 15.83 15.50
N HIS A 13 0.81 14.52 15.25
CA HIS A 13 2.05 13.76 15.16
C HIS A 13 2.92 14.23 13.99
N GLN A 14 2.32 14.60 12.87
CA GLN A 14 3.04 15.15 11.73
C GLN A 14 3.67 16.51 12.04
N GLN A 15 2.96 17.40 12.73
CA GLN A 15 3.53 18.68 13.20
C GLN A 15 4.73 18.46 14.13
N ARG A 16 4.68 17.44 14.99
CA ARG A 16 5.82 17.07 15.85
C ARG A 16 7.02 16.62 15.02
N ARG A 17 6.80 15.79 14.01
CA ARG A 17 7.85 15.34 13.07
C ARG A 17 8.51 16.51 12.35
N GLU A 18 7.71 17.45 11.86
CA GLU A 18 8.18 18.68 11.20
C GLU A 18 8.97 19.58 12.15
N ALA A 19 8.66 19.57 13.45
CA ALA A 19 9.43 20.23 14.49
C ALA A 19 10.68 19.43 14.94
N GLY A 20 11.03 18.33 14.26
CA GLY A 20 12.20 17.51 14.59
C GLY A 20 12.00 16.54 15.76
N VAL A 21 10.76 16.38 16.24
CA VAL A 21 10.45 15.49 17.37
C VAL A 21 10.18 14.08 16.85
N ALA A 22 11.08 13.15 17.20
CA ALA A 22 10.95 11.73 16.89
C ALA A 22 9.59 11.19 17.35
N THR A 23 8.79 10.72 16.39
CA THR A 23 7.40 10.31 16.62
C THR A 23 7.05 9.10 15.76
N VAL A 24 6.74 7.98 16.41
CA VAL A 24 6.13 6.80 15.77
C VAL A 24 4.64 6.85 16.06
N SER A 25 3.79 6.89 15.04
CA SER A 25 2.33 6.81 15.22
C SER A 25 1.92 5.35 15.33
N VAL A 26 1.28 4.96 16.43
CA VAL A 26 0.80 3.59 16.63
C VAL A 26 -0.70 3.57 16.48
N LEU A 27 -1.19 3.05 15.35
CA LEU A 27 -2.61 2.91 15.06
C LEU A 27 -3.12 1.63 15.73
N CYS A 28 -3.80 1.80 16.86
CA CYS A 28 -4.26 0.72 17.72
C CYS A 28 -5.73 0.40 17.44
N GLY A 29 -5.99 -0.69 16.72
CA GLY A 29 -7.32 -1.09 16.26
C GLY A 29 -7.25 -2.43 15.54
N THR A 30 -8.32 -2.85 14.85
CA THR A 30 -8.19 -4.02 13.95
C THR A 30 -7.21 -3.69 12.83
N ALA A 31 -6.42 -4.68 12.40
CA ALA A 31 -5.33 -4.46 11.44
C ALA A 31 -5.80 -3.75 10.17
N GLY A 32 -6.96 -4.16 9.63
CA GLY A 32 -7.57 -3.55 8.45
C GLY A 32 -7.91 -2.07 8.64
N LEU A 33 -8.58 -1.72 9.74
CA LEU A 33 -8.94 -0.33 10.04
C LEU A 33 -7.72 0.57 10.24
N ALA A 34 -6.72 0.07 10.94
CA ALA A 34 -5.48 0.79 11.17
C ALA A 34 -4.76 1.04 9.84
N LEU A 35 -4.71 0.05 8.96
CA LEU A 35 -4.14 0.19 7.61
C LEU A 35 -4.89 1.23 6.78
N ASP A 36 -6.22 1.13 6.72
CA ASP A 36 -7.06 2.04 5.95
C ASP A 36 -6.95 3.47 6.44
N GLU A 37 -6.92 3.68 7.76
CA GLU A 37 -6.76 5.02 8.33
C GLU A 37 -5.38 5.60 8.02
N GLY A 38 -4.33 4.80 8.11
CA GLY A 38 -2.97 5.21 7.74
C GLY A 38 -2.86 5.59 6.26
N ARG A 39 -3.46 4.80 5.37
CA ARG A 39 -3.49 5.06 3.92
C ARG A 39 -4.26 6.32 3.59
N ARG A 40 -5.48 6.45 4.10
CA ARG A 40 -6.35 7.61 3.88
C ARG A 40 -5.68 8.90 4.33
N TRP A 41 -5.05 8.88 5.52
CA TRP A 41 -4.31 10.04 6.01
C TRP A 41 -3.14 10.42 5.09
N ALA A 42 -2.39 9.42 4.59
CA ALA A 42 -1.30 9.66 3.64
C ALA A 42 -1.80 10.26 2.32
N GLU A 43 -2.87 9.69 1.75
CA GLU A 43 -3.49 10.15 0.50
C GLU A 43 -4.03 11.58 0.61
N GLN A 44 -4.72 11.91 1.71
CA GLN A 44 -5.16 13.28 2.00
C GLN A 44 -3.97 14.24 2.12
N GLY A 45 -2.84 13.74 2.61
CA GLY A 45 -1.57 14.43 2.64
C GLY A 45 -0.81 14.42 1.31
N GLY A 46 -1.35 13.89 0.21
CA GLY A 46 -0.62 13.76 -1.06
C GLY A 46 0.69 12.99 -0.93
N ARG A 47 0.77 12.03 -0.01
CA ARG A 47 1.94 11.17 0.24
C ARG A 47 1.66 9.79 -0.31
N SER A 48 2.68 9.18 -0.90
CA SER A 48 2.65 7.75 -1.18
C SER A 48 2.80 6.95 0.12
N VAL A 49 2.27 5.73 0.12
CA VAL A 49 2.35 4.80 1.25
C VAL A 49 3.25 3.64 0.85
N LEU A 50 4.24 3.36 1.69
CA LEU A 50 5.04 2.15 1.61
C LEU A 50 4.52 1.17 2.66
N LEU A 51 3.77 0.17 2.21
CA LEU A 51 3.30 -0.91 3.08
C LEU A 51 4.44 -1.91 3.31
N LEU A 52 4.74 -2.19 4.56
CA LEU A 52 5.84 -3.03 4.97
C LEU A 52 5.29 -4.22 5.77
N GLY A 53 5.68 -5.44 5.40
CA GLY A 53 5.42 -6.67 6.18
C GLY A 53 6.60 -7.11 7.05
N THR A 54 7.82 -6.72 6.66
CA THR A 54 9.06 -7.00 7.37
C THR A 54 9.34 -5.94 8.45
N PRO A 55 9.60 -6.33 9.71
CA PRO A 55 9.95 -5.40 10.78
C PRO A 55 11.47 -5.12 10.83
N GLN A 56 12.27 -5.72 9.95
CA GLN A 56 13.72 -5.58 9.95
C GLN A 56 14.14 -4.21 9.41
N PHE A 57 15.04 -3.54 10.10
CA PHE A 57 15.46 -2.18 9.78
C PHE A 57 16.03 -2.06 8.35
N GLU A 58 16.91 -2.98 7.96
CA GLU A 58 17.54 -3.00 6.64
C GLU A 58 16.49 -3.20 5.53
N GLY A 59 15.56 -4.14 5.73
CA GLY A 59 14.47 -4.38 4.76
C GLY A 59 13.53 -3.19 4.58
N ILE A 60 13.29 -2.41 5.64
CA ILE A 60 12.50 -1.17 5.56
C ILE A 60 13.22 -0.11 4.70
N LEU A 61 14.54 0.05 4.91
CA LEU A 61 15.32 1.02 4.14
C LEU A 61 15.47 0.60 2.67
N GLU A 62 15.67 -0.69 2.41
CA GLU A 62 15.69 -1.24 1.04
C GLU A 62 14.38 -0.96 0.31
N ALA A 63 13.24 -1.25 0.95
CA ALA A 63 11.93 -0.96 0.39
C ALA A 63 11.73 0.55 0.11
N TRP A 64 12.26 1.43 0.96
CA TRP A 64 12.22 2.87 0.74
C TRP A 64 13.02 3.30 -0.50
N VAL A 65 14.21 2.73 -0.71
CA VAL A 65 15.03 3.01 -1.89
C VAL A 65 14.37 2.47 -3.15
N ASP A 66 13.84 1.25 -3.11
CA ASP A 66 13.14 0.64 -4.23
C ASP A 66 11.89 1.45 -4.62
N HIS A 67 11.20 2.05 -3.65
CA HIS A 67 10.06 2.94 -3.88
C HIS A 67 10.40 4.21 -4.67
N LEU A 68 11.67 4.66 -4.66
CA LEU A 68 12.09 5.84 -5.44
C LEU A 68 12.23 5.55 -6.94
N SER A 69 12.37 4.28 -7.33
CA SER A 69 12.76 3.88 -8.68
C SER A 69 11.66 3.98 -9.74
N PRO A 70 10.39 3.59 -9.48
CA PRO A 70 9.35 3.59 -10.51
C PRO A 70 9.04 5.00 -11.04
N GLY A 71 9.23 5.22 -12.35
CA GLY A 71 8.79 6.43 -13.04
C GLY A 71 9.61 7.70 -12.79
N ARG A 72 10.70 7.62 -12.01
CA ARG A 72 11.60 8.76 -11.71
C ARG A 72 12.91 8.64 -12.49
N ASP A 73 13.38 9.76 -13.03
CA ASP A 73 14.68 9.85 -13.70
C ASP A 73 15.77 10.24 -12.69
N LEU A 74 16.35 9.24 -12.02
CA LEU A 74 17.43 9.44 -11.04
C LEU A 74 18.67 10.10 -11.66
N GLY A 75 18.89 9.94 -12.97
CA GLY A 75 19.97 10.61 -13.69
C GLY A 75 19.71 12.11 -13.76
N ARG A 76 18.50 12.50 -14.16
CA ARG A 76 18.07 13.90 -14.17
C ARG A 76 18.13 14.54 -12.78
N ASP A 77 17.72 13.82 -11.74
CA ASP A 77 17.81 14.29 -10.34
C ASP A 77 19.28 14.52 -9.93
N ALA A 78 20.19 13.60 -10.27
CA ALA A 78 21.61 13.74 -10.00
C ALA A 78 22.25 14.92 -10.77
N ILE A 79 21.89 15.12 -12.04
CA ILE A 79 22.36 16.26 -12.85
C ILE A 79 21.86 17.57 -12.26
N ALA A 80 20.58 17.63 -11.87
CA ALA A 80 20.00 18.81 -11.24
C ALA A 80 20.68 19.12 -9.91
N TRP A 81 21.05 18.09 -9.13
CA TRP A 81 21.81 18.27 -7.90
C TRP A 81 23.23 18.77 -8.17
N LEU A 82 23.96 18.19 -9.13
CA LEU A 82 25.29 18.64 -9.55
C LEU A 82 25.28 20.11 -9.99
N ALA A 83 24.27 20.50 -10.78
CA ALA A 83 24.11 21.88 -11.25
C ALA A 83 23.91 22.89 -10.10
N ARG A 84 23.23 22.49 -9.00
CA ARG A 84 23.07 23.34 -7.80
C ARG A 84 24.36 23.53 -7.02
N HIS A 85 25.29 22.58 -7.10
CA HIS A 85 26.56 22.59 -6.37
C HIS A 85 27.73 23.07 -7.23
N SER A 86 27.50 23.36 -8.51
CA SER A 86 28.49 23.99 -9.38
C SER A 86 28.55 25.49 -9.10
N ASP A 87 29.72 26.02 -8.76
CA ASP A 87 29.89 27.44 -8.44
C ASP A 87 29.47 28.35 -9.61
N ARG A 88 28.89 29.52 -9.27
CA ARG A 88 28.08 30.42 -10.11
C ARG A 88 28.82 31.11 -11.28
N SER A 89 30.02 30.68 -11.69
CA SER A 89 30.84 31.41 -12.68
C SER A 89 31.08 30.72 -14.03
N THR A 90 30.84 29.42 -14.19
CA THR A 90 31.08 28.73 -15.49
C THR A 90 29.93 27.85 -15.99
N VAL A 91 28.97 27.50 -15.13
CA VAL A 91 27.79 26.67 -15.48
C VAL A 91 26.48 27.48 -15.44
N ALA A 92 26.53 28.76 -15.08
CA ALA A 92 25.36 29.59 -14.72
C ALA A 92 24.34 29.87 -15.84
N THR A 93 24.52 29.34 -17.04
CA THR A 93 23.56 29.45 -18.16
C THR A 93 23.25 28.13 -18.85
N ALA A 94 23.90 27.03 -18.47
CA ALA A 94 23.64 25.74 -19.10
C ALA A 94 22.36 25.13 -18.54
N SER A 95 21.40 24.84 -19.43
CA SER A 95 20.22 24.06 -19.05
C SER A 95 20.63 22.67 -18.52
N ILE A 96 19.76 22.04 -17.72
CA ILE A 96 19.97 20.63 -17.28
C ILE A 96 20.25 19.72 -18.49
N GLU A 97 19.66 20.02 -19.64
CA GLU A 97 19.81 19.28 -20.90
C GLU A 97 21.18 19.48 -21.56
N GLU A 98 21.77 20.68 -21.43
CA GLU A 98 23.14 20.94 -21.88
C GLU A 98 24.16 20.22 -21.01
N LEU A 99 24.00 20.27 -19.68
CA LEU A 99 24.87 19.53 -18.76
C LEU A 99 24.76 18.02 -18.97
N ALA A 100 23.54 17.51 -19.17
CA ALA A 100 23.29 16.12 -19.56
C ALA A 100 24.03 15.74 -20.85
N SER A 101 23.98 16.59 -21.86
CA SER A 101 24.63 16.38 -23.15
C SER A 101 26.16 16.42 -23.03
N GLN A 102 26.71 17.32 -22.21
CA GLN A 102 28.15 17.40 -21.95
C GLN A 102 28.66 16.15 -21.23
N LEU A 103 28.00 15.72 -20.16
CA LEU A 103 28.40 14.54 -19.37
C LEU A 103 28.43 13.25 -20.20
N ARG A 104 27.54 13.10 -21.19
CA ARG A 104 27.53 11.96 -22.12
C ARG A 104 28.71 11.97 -23.10
N ARG A 105 29.20 13.16 -23.47
CA ARG A 105 30.34 13.31 -24.40
C ARG A 105 31.68 13.21 -23.71
N MET A 106 31.74 13.52 -22.41
CA MET A 106 32.94 13.43 -21.61
C MET A 106 33.43 11.98 -21.46
N THR A 107 34.74 11.81 -21.56
CA THR A 107 35.45 10.59 -21.18
C THR A 107 35.32 10.34 -19.68
N PRO A 108 35.55 9.10 -19.20
CA PRO A 108 35.55 8.81 -17.76
C PRO A 108 36.50 9.73 -16.97
N PHE A 109 37.70 10.00 -17.51
CA PHE A 109 38.67 10.88 -16.88
C PHE A 109 38.19 12.33 -16.77
N GLU A 110 37.59 12.88 -17.83
CA GLU A 110 37.03 14.24 -17.82
C GLU A 110 35.86 14.36 -16.82
N ARG A 111 35.03 13.32 -16.69
CA ARG A 111 33.97 13.29 -15.68
C ARG A 111 34.51 13.29 -14.26
N THR A 112 35.50 12.45 -13.96
CA THR A 112 36.14 12.44 -12.64
C THR A 112 36.73 13.81 -12.32
N ALA A 113 37.48 14.41 -13.25
CA ALA A 113 38.04 15.75 -13.06
C ALA A 113 36.96 16.83 -12.85
N LEU A 114 35.83 16.75 -13.56
CA LEU A 114 34.69 17.64 -13.35
C LEU A 114 34.10 17.45 -11.95
N PHE A 115 33.87 16.20 -11.53
CA PHE A 115 33.30 15.91 -10.21
C PHE A 115 34.24 16.36 -9.10
N ASP A 116 35.54 16.10 -9.20
CA ASP A 116 36.52 16.56 -8.22
C ASP A 116 36.56 18.09 -8.12
N ALA A 117 36.47 18.80 -9.26
CA ALA A 117 36.44 20.26 -9.29
C ALA A 117 35.13 20.86 -8.76
N THR A 118 34.00 20.24 -9.09
CA THR A 118 32.65 20.74 -8.78
C THR A 118 32.19 20.36 -7.37
N LEU A 119 32.57 19.17 -6.94
CA LEU A 119 32.17 18.56 -5.69
C LEU A 119 33.37 18.45 -4.76
N ALA A 120 34.42 19.27 -4.83
CA ALA A 120 35.58 19.12 -3.94
C ALA A 120 35.20 19.01 -2.46
N GLU A 121 34.23 19.82 -2.00
CA GLU A 121 33.69 19.75 -0.64
C GLU A 121 32.59 18.67 -0.52
N ALA A 122 31.73 18.51 -1.52
CA ALA A 122 30.58 17.60 -1.48
C ALA A 122 30.89 16.13 -1.84
N SER A 123 32.03 15.85 -2.45
CA SER A 123 32.55 14.52 -2.82
C SER A 123 32.97 13.73 -1.58
N THR A 124 33.25 14.44 -0.48
CA THR A 124 33.41 13.85 0.85
C THR A 124 32.09 13.55 1.54
N SER A 125 30.96 14.04 1.02
CA SER A 125 29.62 13.71 1.52
C SER A 125 29.08 12.46 0.82
N SER A 126 28.24 11.69 1.53
CA SER A 126 27.57 10.53 0.95
C SER A 126 26.73 10.91 -0.28
N ALA A 127 26.16 12.13 -0.32
CA ALA A 127 25.35 12.62 -1.45
C ALA A 127 26.18 12.87 -2.71
N GLY A 128 27.37 13.48 -2.59
CA GLY A 128 28.25 13.67 -3.75
C GLY A 128 28.73 12.34 -4.32
N ALA A 129 29.07 11.39 -3.45
CA ALA A 129 29.45 10.04 -3.88
C ALA A 129 28.27 9.29 -4.56
N VAL A 130 27.02 9.43 -4.07
CA VAL A 130 25.84 8.85 -4.75
C VAL A 130 25.67 9.52 -6.12
N CYS A 131 25.81 10.85 -6.18
CA CYS A 131 25.70 11.62 -7.42
C CYS A 131 26.71 11.13 -8.46
N CYS A 132 28.00 11.05 -8.12
CA CYS A 132 29.04 10.55 -9.01
C CYS A 132 28.73 9.13 -9.50
N TRP A 133 28.34 8.22 -8.60
CA TRP A 133 28.00 6.85 -8.97
C TRP A 133 26.83 6.78 -9.96
N LEU A 134 25.76 7.55 -9.71
CA LEU A 134 24.59 7.62 -10.58
C LEU A 134 24.98 8.17 -11.95
N LEU A 135 25.73 9.28 -12.00
CA LEU A 135 26.09 9.95 -13.25
C LEU A 135 27.06 9.14 -14.11
N GLU A 136 28.01 8.42 -13.51
CA GLU A 136 28.91 7.55 -14.24
C GLU A 136 28.16 6.43 -14.98
N ARG A 137 27.24 5.76 -14.27
CA ARG A 137 26.44 4.67 -14.82
C ARG A 137 25.40 5.19 -15.82
N TRP A 138 24.76 6.31 -15.50
CA TRP A 138 23.82 6.99 -16.39
C TRP A 138 24.48 7.35 -17.73
N ALA A 139 25.70 7.88 -17.70
CA ALA A 139 26.43 8.26 -18.91
C ALA A 139 26.87 7.05 -19.76
N ARG A 140 26.98 5.85 -19.15
CA ARG A 140 27.23 4.58 -19.85
C ARG A 140 25.93 3.90 -20.34
N GLY A 141 24.76 4.44 -20.02
CA GLY A 141 23.47 3.83 -20.35
C GLY A 141 23.12 2.60 -19.50
N GLU A 142 23.76 2.45 -18.34
CA GLU A 142 23.48 1.36 -17.41
C GLU A 142 22.20 1.63 -16.60
N ALA A 143 21.56 0.56 -16.10
CA ALA A 143 20.39 0.69 -15.23
C ALA A 143 20.78 1.28 -13.86
N ILE A 144 20.27 2.47 -13.57
CA ILE A 144 20.52 3.21 -12.31
C ILE A 144 19.33 3.19 -11.33
N ALA A 145 18.24 2.52 -11.70
CA ALA A 145 17.03 2.37 -10.90
C ALA A 145 16.63 0.89 -10.84
N GLY A 146 15.68 0.57 -9.95
CA GLY A 146 15.09 -0.75 -9.80
C GLY A 146 15.68 -1.58 -8.65
N PRO A 147 15.14 -2.79 -8.44
CA PRO A 147 15.44 -3.63 -7.27
C PRO A 147 16.94 -3.84 -7.05
N GLY A 148 17.35 -3.84 -5.78
CA GLY A 148 18.76 -4.04 -5.40
C GLY A 148 19.64 -2.81 -5.64
N LEU A 149 19.05 -1.63 -5.85
CA LEU A 149 19.79 -0.36 -5.90
C LEU A 149 20.58 -0.13 -4.60
N THR A 150 19.97 -0.42 -3.45
CA THR A 150 20.61 -0.29 -2.13
C THR A 150 21.89 -1.12 -2.02
N SER A 151 21.87 -2.38 -2.45
CA SER A 151 23.05 -3.26 -2.42
C SER A 151 24.15 -2.76 -3.37
N ARG A 152 23.78 -2.36 -4.59
CA ARG A 152 24.73 -1.83 -5.58
C ARG A 152 25.39 -0.52 -5.16
N LEU A 153 24.64 0.35 -4.49
CA LEU A 153 25.18 1.55 -3.85
C LEU A 153 26.07 1.13 -2.68
N GLY A 154 25.62 0.26 -1.79
CA GLY A 154 26.37 -0.21 -0.63
C GLY A 154 27.76 -0.78 -0.97
N GLU A 155 27.87 -1.58 -2.03
CA GLU A 155 29.16 -2.08 -2.53
C GLU A 155 30.09 -0.96 -3.01
N ALA A 156 29.55 0.10 -3.60
CA ALA A 156 30.30 1.27 -4.01
C ALA A 156 30.73 2.10 -2.80
N PHE A 157 29.87 2.25 -1.78
CA PHE A 157 30.12 3.02 -0.56
C PHE A 157 31.04 2.36 0.46
N ALA A 158 31.08 1.03 0.52
CA ALA A 158 32.00 0.29 1.37
C ALA A 158 33.48 0.68 1.12
N ARG A 159 33.77 1.28 -0.04
CA ARG A 159 35.09 1.80 -0.43
C ARG A 159 35.40 3.21 0.09
N PHE A 160 34.40 3.97 0.53
CA PHE A 160 34.52 5.40 0.92
C PHE A 160 34.43 5.64 2.43
N ASP A 161 33.56 4.94 3.17
CA ASP A 161 33.24 5.29 4.57
C ASP A 161 33.54 4.18 5.60
N GLY A 162 33.89 2.96 5.16
CA GLY A 162 34.25 1.84 6.04
C GLY A 162 33.12 1.31 6.95
N ALA A 163 32.05 2.08 7.17
CA ALA A 163 30.83 1.68 7.85
C ALA A 163 29.82 1.15 6.81
N GLY A 164 29.72 -0.17 6.69
CA GLY A 164 28.66 -0.79 5.90
C GLY A 164 27.29 -0.50 6.52
N GLY A 165 26.39 0.14 5.78
CA GLY A 165 25.03 0.43 6.25
C GLY A 165 24.14 1.11 5.20
N CYS A 166 22.83 0.95 5.33
CA CYS A 166 21.85 1.56 4.42
C CYS A 166 21.50 3.02 4.78
N GLU A 167 21.78 3.46 6.01
CA GLU A 167 21.45 4.82 6.47
C GLU A 167 22.15 5.93 5.66
N PRO A 168 23.48 5.88 5.41
CA PRO A 168 24.15 6.91 4.61
C PRO A 168 23.61 6.98 3.19
N ILE A 169 23.22 5.84 2.61
CA ILE A 169 22.64 5.75 1.26
C ILE A 169 21.29 6.47 1.23
N VAL A 170 20.42 6.20 2.19
CA VAL A 170 19.10 6.85 2.26
C VAL A 170 19.24 8.35 2.56
N ALA A 171 20.15 8.76 3.46
CA ALA A 171 20.45 10.18 3.68
C ALA A 171 20.92 10.89 2.40
N ALA A 172 21.87 10.27 1.69
CA ALA A 172 22.41 10.78 0.44
C ALA A 172 21.34 10.92 -0.64
N LEU A 173 20.47 9.92 -0.79
CA LEU A 173 19.36 9.95 -1.76
C LEU A 173 18.33 11.02 -1.40
N ARG A 174 18.01 11.23 -0.11
CA ARG A 174 17.11 12.31 0.34
C ARG A 174 17.66 13.70 0.07
N GLU A 175 18.98 13.87 0.16
CA GLU A 175 19.65 15.14 -0.16
C GLU A 175 19.71 15.37 -1.68
N LEU A 176 19.99 14.32 -2.43
CA LEU A 176 20.11 14.36 -3.89
C LEU A 176 18.77 14.63 -4.57
N ILE A 177 17.74 13.90 -4.12
CA ILE A 177 16.44 13.84 -4.77
C ILE A 177 15.48 14.84 -4.12
N PRO A 178 14.93 15.80 -4.88
CA PRO A 178 13.89 16.68 -4.36
C PRO A 178 12.60 15.87 -4.16
N LEU A 179 12.37 15.44 -2.92
CA LEU A 179 11.12 14.83 -2.50
C LEU A 179 10.25 15.92 -1.85
N PRO A 180 9.13 16.32 -2.46
CA PRO A 180 8.26 17.32 -1.83
C PRO A 180 7.68 16.82 -0.51
N ARG A 181 7.48 15.49 -0.39
CA ARG A 181 7.06 14.80 0.82
C ARG A 181 7.63 13.39 0.85
N ASP A 182 8.09 12.97 2.01
CA ASP A 182 8.46 11.58 2.24
C ASP A 182 7.26 10.64 2.16
N PRO A 183 7.47 9.40 1.64
CA PRO A 183 6.47 8.36 1.73
C PRO A 183 6.20 8.01 3.20
N VAL A 184 4.97 7.62 3.48
CA VAL A 184 4.58 7.12 4.80
C VAL A 184 5.03 5.66 4.92
N LEU A 185 5.89 5.39 5.89
CA LEU A 185 6.30 4.03 6.25
C LEU A 185 5.21 3.41 7.12
N LEU A 186 4.38 2.55 6.54
CA LEU A 186 3.28 1.89 7.24
C LEU A 186 3.61 0.41 7.44
N LEU A 187 4.02 0.07 8.65
CA LEU A 187 4.35 -1.29 9.04
C LEU A 187 3.12 -1.99 9.63
N ALA A 188 2.75 -3.12 9.03
CA ALA A 188 1.65 -3.96 9.49
C ALA A 188 1.98 -5.42 9.24
N ARG A 189 1.42 -6.32 10.03
CA ARG A 189 1.62 -7.75 9.83
C ARG A 189 0.68 -8.28 8.73
N GLU A 190 1.23 -9.03 7.78
CA GLU A 190 0.48 -9.59 6.66
C GLU A 190 -0.41 -10.78 7.06
N ASN A 191 -0.04 -11.54 8.11
CA ASN A 191 -0.76 -12.75 8.52
C ASN A 191 -1.05 -12.81 10.03
N GLU A 192 -2.30 -13.12 10.39
CA GLU A 192 -2.76 -13.18 11.79
C GLU A 192 -2.29 -14.45 12.52
N GLU A 193 -2.00 -15.54 11.79
CA GLU A 193 -1.66 -16.84 12.36
C GLU A 193 -0.32 -16.86 13.11
N THR A 194 0.60 -15.93 12.77
CA THR A 194 1.92 -15.81 13.38
C THR A 194 1.99 -14.61 14.34
N ARG A 195 1.13 -14.59 15.37
CA ARG A 195 1.24 -13.65 16.49
C ARG A 195 2.56 -13.88 17.23
N SER A 196 3.54 -13.01 16.96
CA SER A 196 4.87 -13.08 17.56
C SER A 196 5.20 -11.77 18.28
N ALA A 197 5.43 -11.86 19.59
CA ALA A 197 5.91 -10.73 20.38
C ALA A 197 7.25 -10.19 19.84
N ALA A 198 8.08 -11.07 19.28
CA ALA A 198 9.36 -10.69 18.68
C ALA A 198 9.18 -9.81 17.44
N TRP A 199 8.10 -10.00 16.67
CA TRP A 199 7.80 -9.15 15.51
C TRP A 199 7.46 -7.73 15.96
N VAL A 200 6.60 -7.58 16.98
CA VAL A 200 6.21 -6.26 17.52
C VAL A 200 7.41 -5.54 18.12
N GLU A 201 8.28 -6.27 18.82
CA GLU A 201 9.51 -5.71 19.37
C GLU A 201 10.48 -5.24 18.28
N ALA A 202 10.72 -6.06 17.25
CA ALA A 202 11.55 -5.67 16.11
C ALA A 202 10.95 -4.45 15.37
N ALA A 203 9.64 -4.43 15.16
CA ALA A 203 8.93 -3.31 14.53
C ALA A 203 9.10 -2.01 15.34
N ALA A 204 8.91 -2.08 16.65
CA ALA A 204 9.09 -0.96 17.56
C ALA A 204 10.53 -0.43 17.54
N GLN A 205 11.52 -1.32 17.55
CA GLN A 205 12.94 -0.97 17.50
C GLN A 205 13.30 -0.29 16.17
N SER A 206 12.95 -0.89 15.04
CA SER A 206 13.25 -0.38 13.70
C SER A 206 12.61 0.98 13.44
N LEU A 207 11.30 1.12 13.68
CA LEU A 207 10.60 2.39 13.45
C LEU A 207 11.07 3.49 14.41
N SER A 208 11.42 3.13 15.65
CA SER A 208 11.99 4.10 16.59
C SER A 208 13.38 4.56 16.16
N ARG A 209 14.23 3.65 15.66
CA ARG A 209 15.54 4.02 15.08
C ARG A 209 15.37 4.99 13.91
N ILE A 210 14.45 4.69 12.98
CA ILE A 210 14.13 5.58 11.85
C ILE A 210 13.61 6.93 12.34
N ALA A 211 12.65 6.97 13.27
CA ALA A 211 12.08 8.21 13.78
C ALA A 211 13.10 9.08 14.53
N LEU A 212 14.13 8.47 15.12
CA LEU A 212 15.23 9.18 15.77
C LEU A 212 16.26 9.72 14.78
N TRP A 213 16.54 8.93 13.75
CA TRP A 213 17.52 9.27 12.72
C TRP A 213 16.98 10.27 11.70
N GLN A 214 15.72 10.12 11.27
CA GLN A 214 15.01 11.01 10.34
C GLN A 214 13.61 11.37 10.90
N PRO A 215 13.53 12.32 11.84
CA PRO A 215 12.27 12.67 12.50
C PRO A 215 11.16 13.12 11.55
N THR A 216 11.52 13.67 10.38
CA THR A 216 10.57 14.16 9.37
C THR A 216 9.86 13.04 8.61
N VAL A 217 10.41 11.82 8.62
CA VAL A 217 9.82 10.64 7.94
C VAL A 217 8.60 10.15 8.72
N PRO A 218 7.40 10.13 8.11
CA PRO A 218 6.22 9.60 8.77
C PRO A 218 6.31 8.09 8.95
N THR A 219 6.40 7.64 10.20
CA THR A 219 6.41 6.23 10.59
C THR A 219 5.11 5.87 11.31
N LEU A 220 4.40 4.89 10.76
CA LEU A 220 3.15 4.35 11.29
C LEU A 220 3.32 2.85 11.57
N LEU A 221 2.80 2.41 12.71
CA LEU A 221 2.74 1.02 13.13
C LEU A 221 1.28 0.64 13.39
N ALA A 222 0.75 -0.34 12.65
CA ALA A 222 -0.58 -0.89 12.90
C ALA A 222 -0.48 -2.07 13.87
N LEU A 223 -1.20 -2.02 14.99
CA LEU A 223 -1.27 -3.08 15.99
C LEU A 223 -2.69 -3.29 16.49
N GLU A 224 -3.00 -4.53 16.84
CA GLU A 224 -4.19 -4.79 17.66
C GLU A 224 -3.96 -4.38 19.12
N ALA A 225 -5.07 -4.07 19.82
CA ALA A 225 -5.03 -3.69 21.23
C ALA A 225 -4.32 -4.73 22.11
N GLY A 226 -4.62 -6.03 21.89
CA GLY A 226 -3.98 -7.11 22.65
C GLY A 226 -2.47 -7.20 22.44
N GLU A 227 -1.99 -6.90 21.23
CA GLU A 227 -0.56 -6.94 20.89
C GLU A 227 0.19 -5.77 21.54
N LEU A 228 -0.42 -4.58 21.51
CA LEU A 228 0.11 -3.40 22.17
C LEU A 228 0.17 -3.59 23.69
N ASP A 229 -0.87 -4.17 24.29
CA ASP A 229 -0.93 -4.47 25.72
C ASP A 229 0.12 -5.51 26.13
N ASP A 230 0.29 -6.57 25.33
CA ASP A 230 1.32 -7.59 25.56
C ASP A 230 2.73 -7.02 25.43
N TYR A 231 3.00 -6.21 24.41
CA TYR A 231 4.27 -5.50 24.26
C TYR A 231 4.52 -4.56 25.45
N GLY A 232 3.51 -3.77 25.85
CA GLY A 232 3.60 -2.86 26.98
C GLY A 232 3.94 -3.56 28.30
N ARG A 233 3.42 -4.78 28.52
CA ARG A 233 3.68 -5.58 29.73
C ARG A 233 5.02 -6.31 29.70
N ARG A 234 5.41 -6.88 28.56
CA ARG A 234 6.55 -7.81 28.47
C ARG A 234 7.86 -7.17 28.04
N ALA A 235 7.81 -6.15 27.19
CA ALA A 235 9.03 -5.52 26.68
C ALA A 235 9.74 -4.73 27.80
N PRO A 236 11.09 -4.78 27.86
CA PRO A 236 11.85 -3.98 28.81
C PRO A 236 11.67 -2.48 28.54
N GLU A 237 11.83 -1.66 29.58
CA GLU A 237 11.81 -0.20 29.40
C GLU A 237 12.94 0.22 28.47
N SER A 238 12.57 0.93 27.41
CA SER A 238 13.48 1.35 26.36
C SER A 238 12.93 2.62 25.70
N ARG A 239 13.80 3.32 24.96
CA ARG A 239 13.38 4.48 24.19
C ARG A 239 12.32 4.12 23.14
N ALA A 240 12.44 2.95 22.53
CA ALA A 240 11.44 2.45 21.58
C ALA A 240 10.08 2.27 22.26
N LYS A 241 10.04 1.59 23.41
CA LYS A 241 8.80 1.40 24.20
C LYS A 241 8.16 2.73 24.60
N ALA A 242 8.96 3.72 25.00
CA ALA A 242 8.48 5.06 25.33
C ALA A 242 7.86 5.77 24.11
N LEU A 243 8.50 5.70 22.94
CA LEU A 243 7.98 6.28 21.70
C LEU A 243 6.66 5.63 21.28
N ILE A 244 6.61 4.29 21.24
CA ILE A 244 5.39 3.52 20.93
C ILE A 244 4.26 3.92 21.88
N ARG A 245 4.50 3.94 23.20
CA ARG A 245 3.48 4.31 24.20
C ARG A 245 2.99 5.76 24.03
N SER A 246 3.87 6.69 23.70
CA SER A 246 3.50 8.10 23.49
C SER A 246 2.76 8.36 22.17
N GLY A 247 2.89 7.43 21.22
CA GLY A 247 2.38 7.56 19.86
C GLY A 247 1.04 6.85 19.61
N VAL A 248 0.40 6.29 20.64
CA VAL A 248 -0.83 5.50 20.49
C VAL A 248 -2.00 6.38 20.07
N ILE A 249 -2.62 5.99 18.95
CA ILE A 249 -3.88 6.53 18.43
C ILE A 249 -4.84 5.35 18.35
N ALA A 250 -5.85 5.35 19.21
CA ALA A 250 -6.91 4.34 19.15
C ALA A 250 -7.70 4.54 17.85
N VAL A 251 -7.79 3.50 17.01
CA VAL A 251 -8.59 3.45 15.79
C VAL A 251 -9.77 2.52 16.04
N ARG A 252 -10.94 3.10 16.29
CA ARG A 252 -12.14 2.32 16.60
C ARG A 252 -13.04 2.18 15.38
N GLY A 253 -13.50 0.96 15.16
CA GLY A 253 -14.55 0.68 14.19
C GLY A 253 -15.92 1.11 14.68
N VAL A 254 -16.89 1.06 13.77
CA VAL A 254 -18.28 1.32 14.09
C VAL A 254 -18.83 0.11 14.86
N GLY A 255 -19.38 0.37 16.05
CA GLY A 255 -20.01 -0.67 16.86
C GLY A 255 -21.38 -1.10 16.32
N GLU A 256 -21.81 -2.31 16.69
CA GLU A 256 -23.07 -2.92 16.24
C GLU A 256 -24.27 -1.99 16.36
N ALA A 257 -24.46 -1.38 17.54
CA ALA A 257 -25.61 -0.49 17.79
C ALA A 257 -25.66 0.73 16.86
N GLU A 258 -24.50 1.22 16.37
CA GLU A 258 -24.43 2.32 15.43
C GLU A 258 -24.73 1.82 14.00
N ILE A 259 -24.23 0.65 13.60
CA ILE A 259 -24.56 0.04 12.31
C ILE A 259 -26.07 -0.23 12.21
N VAL A 260 -26.66 -0.83 13.24
CA VAL A 260 -28.10 -1.10 13.32
C VAL A 260 -28.90 0.19 13.22
N ARG A 261 -28.51 1.23 13.96
CA ARG A 261 -29.19 2.54 13.90
C ARG A 261 -29.18 3.14 12.48
N ARG A 262 -28.07 3.01 11.75
CA ARG A 262 -27.96 3.49 10.37
C ARG A 262 -28.86 2.71 9.41
N LEU A 263 -28.91 1.38 9.55
CA LEU A 263 -29.82 0.53 8.77
C LEU A 263 -31.30 0.89 9.04
N ASP A 264 -31.66 1.10 10.31
CA ASP A 264 -33.02 1.46 10.72
C ASP A 264 -33.42 2.84 10.18
N SER A 265 -32.50 3.83 10.25
CA SER A 265 -32.76 5.20 9.77
C SER A 265 -32.98 5.28 8.26
N GLU A 266 -32.45 4.32 7.50
CA GLU A 266 -32.53 4.26 6.04
C GLU A 266 -33.64 3.30 5.56
N ALA A 267 -34.62 3.06 6.43
CA ALA A 267 -35.83 2.26 6.16
C ALA A 267 -35.55 0.82 5.72
N VAL A 268 -34.53 0.17 6.32
CA VAL A 268 -34.29 -1.28 6.21
C VAL A 268 -34.65 -2.08 7.49
N PRO A 269 -35.79 -1.85 8.18
CA PRO A 269 -36.03 -2.38 9.53
C PRO A 269 -36.24 -3.90 9.62
N GLU A 270 -36.72 -4.58 8.57
CA GLU A 270 -36.84 -6.05 8.53
C GLU A 270 -35.49 -6.74 8.23
N ALA A 271 -34.46 -5.99 7.86
CA ALA A 271 -33.16 -6.55 7.47
C ALA A 271 -32.22 -6.78 8.66
N THR A 272 -32.44 -6.18 9.83
CA THR A 272 -31.51 -6.30 10.96
C THR A 272 -31.29 -7.76 11.39
N ALA A 273 -32.33 -8.59 11.37
CA ALA A 273 -32.20 -10.02 11.64
C ALA A 273 -31.46 -10.76 10.52
N ARG A 274 -31.81 -10.49 9.25
CA ARG A 274 -31.21 -11.10 8.06
C ARG A 274 -29.74 -10.73 7.88
N LEU A 275 -29.37 -9.50 8.23
CA LEU A 275 -28.04 -8.94 8.09
C LEU A 275 -27.18 -9.11 9.35
N SER A 276 -27.70 -9.75 10.40
CA SER A 276 -27.00 -9.90 11.68
C SER A 276 -25.66 -10.63 11.56
N GLY A 277 -25.52 -11.56 10.62
CA GLY A 277 -24.26 -12.20 10.25
C GLY A 277 -23.24 -11.19 9.75
N SER A 278 -23.59 -10.47 8.69
CA SER A 278 -22.78 -9.41 8.10
C SER A 278 -22.44 -8.27 9.07
N VAL A 279 -23.39 -7.83 9.90
CA VAL A 279 -23.15 -6.80 10.92
C VAL A 279 -22.14 -7.30 11.95
N ARG A 280 -22.32 -8.51 12.49
CA ARG A 280 -21.34 -9.10 13.42
C ARG A 280 -19.97 -9.24 12.77
N ARG A 281 -19.90 -9.62 11.49
CA ARG A 281 -18.65 -9.71 10.74
C ARG A 281 -17.97 -8.36 10.59
N LEU A 282 -18.71 -7.32 10.19
CA LEU A 282 -18.20 -5.95 10.06
C LEU A 282 -17.69 -5.41 11.41
N VAL A 283 -18.39 -5.70 12.51
CA VAL A 283 -17.94 -5.29 13.85
C VAL A 283 -16.69 -6.05 14.28
N ALA A 284 -16.67 -7.38 14.09
CA ALA A 284 -15.53 -8.23 14.45
C ALA A 284 -14.26 -7.82 13.71
N ASP A 285 -14.38 -7.51 12.43
CA ASP A 285 -13.26 -7.07 11.62
C ASP A 285 -12.92 -5.58 11.83
N GLY A 286 -13.75 -4.86 12.61
CA GLY A 286 -13.68 -3.42 12.80
C GLY A 286 -13.89 -2.67 11.49
N ALA A 287 -15.13 -2.47 11.07
CA ALA A 287 -15.43 -1.70 9.86
C ALA A 287 -15.30 -0.20 10.10
N SER A 288 -14.76 0.52 9.12
CA SER A 288 -14.73 1.98 9.11
C SER A 288 -16.14 2.56 8.89
N SER A 289 -16.34 3.83 9.29
CA SER A 289 -17.63 4.50 9.04
C SER A 289 -17.97 4.59 7.56
N GLY A 290 -16.97 4.78 6.69
CA GLY A 290 -17.18 4.81 5.23
C GLY A 290 -17.59 3.46 4.67
N LEU A 291 -16.95 2.39 5.13
CA LEU A 291 -17.30 1.02 4.74
C LEU A 291 -18.72 0.66 5.20
N VAL A 292 -19.11 1.07 6.41
CA VAL A 292 -20.49 0.90 6.90
C VAL A 292 -21.49 1.69 6.05
N SER A 293 -21.15 2.89 5.59
CA SER A 293 -22.03 3.63 4.67
C SER A 293 -22.23 2.89 3.34
N LEU A 294 -21.17 2.32 2.76
CA LEU A 294 -21.27 1.49 1.54
C LEU A 294 -22.11 0.23 1.77
N PHE A 295 -21.97 -0.40 2.94
CA PHE A 295 -22.79 -1.54 3.33
C PHE A 295 -24.28 -1.17 3.41
N VAL A 296 -24.61 -0.04 4.05
CA VAL A 296 -25.99 0.45 4.15
C VAL A 296 -26.56 0.83 2.78
N GLU A 297 -25.74 1.43 1.91
CA GLU A 297 -26.11 1.74 0.52
C GLU A 297 -26.41 0.47 -0.28
N ALA A 298 -25.53 -0.53 -0.22
CA ALA A 298 -25.72 -1.82 -0.88
C ALA A 298 -26.98 -2.55 -0.35
N ALA A 299 -27.22 -2.52 0.98
CA ALA A 299 -28.42 -3.08 1.58
C ALA A 299 -29.71 -2.39 1.11
N ARG A 300 -29.69 -1.06 0.98
CA ARG A 300 -30.82 -0.28 0.44
C ARG A 300 -31.08 -0.64 -1.02
N ALA A 301 -30.03 -0.68 -1.84
CA ALA A 301 -30.15 -0.99 -3.26
C ALA A 301 -30.69 -2.41 -3.48
N ALA A 302 -30.21 -3.40 -2.71
CA ALA A 302 -30.73 -4.76 -2.75
C ALA A 302 -32.23 -4.82 -2.42
N LYS A 303 -32.69 -4.10 -1.39
CA LYS A 303 -34.12 -4.02 -1.04
C LYS A 303 -34.96 -3.34 -2.12
N ALA A 304 -34.44 -2.27 -2.74
CA ALA A 304 -35.16 -1.55 -3.79
C ALA A 304 -35.40 -2.42 -5.03
N VAL A 305 -34.40 -3.25 -5.38
CA VAL A 305 -34.47 -4.21 -6.49
C VAL A 305 -35.46 -5.34 -6.22
N SER A 306 -35.54 -5.83 -4.98
CA SER A 306 -36.58 -6.81 -4.59
C SER A 306 -38.00 -6.25 -4.70
N ALA A 307 -38.17 -4.92 -4.71
CA ALA A 307 -39.46 -4.23 -4.78
C ALA A 307 -39.85 -3.75 -6.19
N HIS A 308 -38.91 -3.63 -7.14
CA HIS A 308 -39.17 -3.13 -8.49
C HIS A 308 -38.48 -4.00 -9.56
N SER A 309 -39.27 -4.47 -10.52
CA SER A 309 -38.81 -5.18 -11.71
C SER A 309 -38.25 -4.18 -12.73
N SER A 310 -36.94 -3.96 -12.74
CA SER A 310 -36.28 -3.21 -13.82
C SER A 310 -35.37 -4.14 -14.62
N GLU A 311 -35.74 -4.34 -15.89
CA GLU A 311 -34.92 -5.01 -16.90
C GLU A 311 -33.69 -4.18 -17.29
N GLU A 312 -32.62 -4.92 -17.59
CA GLU A 312 -31.41 -4.59 -18.34
C GLU A 312 -30.82 -3.17 -18.28
N GLY A 313 -29.61 -3.12 -17.69
CA GLY A 313 -28.64 -2.05 -17.91
C GLY A 313 -28.41 -1.21 -16.67
N ASN A 314 -27.35 -1.56 -15.92
CA ASN A 314 -26.88 -0.90 -14.71
C ASN A 314 -27.76 -1.15 -13.47
N ASP A 315 -27.80 -2.41 -13.01
CA ASP A 315 -28.42 -2.80 -11.73
C ASP A 315 -27.73 -2.03 -10.58
N PRO A 316 -28.39 -1.02 -9.97
CA PRO A 316 -27.77 -0.23 -8.92
C PRO A 316 -27.39 -1.08 -7.71
N ALA A 317 -28.07 -2.21 -7.47
CA ALA A 317 -27.72 -3.14 -6.40
C ALA A 317 -26.42 -3.89 -6.70
N ARG A 318 -26.22 -4.31 -7.95
CA ARG A 318 -24.96 -4.91 -8.38
C ARG A 318 -23.80 -3.92 -8.24
N SER A 319 -23.94 -2.72 -8.77
CA SER A 319 -22.87 -1.70 -8.71
C SER A 319 -22.55 -1.28 -7.27
N ALA A 320 -23.57 -1.18 -6.40
CA ALA A 320 -23.35 -0.91 -4.97
C ALA A 320 -22.68 -2.08 -4.24
N ALA A 321 -23.06 -3.33 -4.55
CA ALA A 321 -22.45 -4.53 -3.99
C ALA A 321 -20.99 -4.71 -4.46
N GLU A 322 -20.70 -4.46 -5.73
CA GLU A 322 -19.33 -4.42 -6.30
C GLU A 322 -18.44 -3.45 -5.54
N ARG A 323 -18.90 -2.20 -5.41
CA ARG A 323 -18.15 -1.16 -4.70
C ARG A 323 -17.94 -1.53 -3.22
N PHE A 324 -18.99 -1.99 -2.55
CA PHE A 324 -18.88 -2.41 -1.15
C PHE A 324 -17.90 -3.58 -0.97
N LEU A 325 -18.00 -4.62 -1.80
CA LEU A 325 -17.13 -5.79 -1.70
C LEU A 325 -15.67 -5.45 -2.02
N PHE A 326 -15.43 -4.60 -3.04
CA PHE A 326 -14.09 -4.12 -3.37
C PHE A 326 -13.44 -3.38 -2.19
N GLU A 327 -14.15 -2.42 -1.60
CA GLU A 327 -13.66 -1.67 -0.43
C GLU A 327 -13.49 -2.60 0.78
N ARG A 328 -14.39 -3.57 0.95
CA ARG A 328 -14.27 -4.59 2.00
C ARG A 328 -13.00 -5.42 1.86
N LEU A 329 -12.72 -5.95 0.66
CA LEU A 329 -11.50 -6.73 0.41
C LEU A 329 -10.24 -5.86 0.52
N SER A 330 -10.30 -4.60 0.09
CA SER A 330 -9.18 -3.66 0.23
C SER A 330 -8.83 -3.35 1.68
N SER A 331 -9.85 -3.37 2.56
CA SER A 331 -9.67 -3.17 4.01
C SER A 331 -9.15 -4.39 4.77
N LEU A 332 -9.12 -5.58 4.17
CA LEU A 332 -8.65 -6.80 4.84
C LEU A 332 -7.15 -7.03 4.59
N PRO A 333 -6.33 -7.31 5.61
CA PRO A 333 -4.89 -7.54 5.44
C PRO A 333 -4.56 -8.60 4.38
N ALA A 334 -5.30 -9.71 4.37
CA ALA A 334 -5.07 -10.83 3.45
C ALA A 334 -5.35 -10.50 1.97
N THR A 335 -6.08 -9.42 1.67
CA THR A 335 -6.54 -9.08 0.31
C THR A 335 -6.23 -7.64 -0.10
N ALA A 336 -5.62 -6.86 0.79
CA ALA A 336 -5.27 -5.47 0.56
C ALA A 336 -4.34 -5.32 -0.65
N GLY A 337 -4.76 -4.52 -1.63
CA GLY A 337 -3.99 -4.27 -2.87
C GLY A 337 -3.93 -5.44 -3.85
N LEU A 338 -4.67 -6.53 -3.61
CA LEU A 338 -4.71 -7.67 -4.53
C LEU A 338 -5.70 -7.48 -5.68
N PHE A 339 -6.86 -6.89 -5.41
CA PHE A 339 -7.97 -6.80 -6.36
C PHE A 339 -8.00 -5.46 -7.08
N GLU A 340 -8.36 -5.51 -8.36
CA GLU A 340 -8.70 -4.38 -9.22
C GLU A 340 -10.22 -4.48 -9.54
N LEU A 341 -10.94 -3.35 -9.51
CA LEU A 341 -12.39 -3.27 -9.78
C LEU A 341 -12.67 -3.02 -11.27
N ASN A 342 -13.62 -3.77 -11.86
CA ASN A 342 -14.13 -3.62 -13.22
C ASN A 342 -13.05 -3.62 -14.30
N VAL A 343 -12.23 -4.68 -14.31
CA VAL A 343 -11.08 -4.81 -15.22
C VAL A 343 -11.49 -5.39 -16.56
N ALA A 344 -11.11 -4.72 -17.64
CA ALA A 344 -11.07 -5.29 -18.98
C ALA A 344 -9.73 -6.01 -19.21
N LEU A 345 -9.77 -7.33 -19.44
CA LEU A 345 -8.60 -8.15 -19.73
C LEU A 345 -8.18 -8.02 -21.20
N ASP A 346 -6.91 -8.31 -21.47
CA ASP A 346 -6.26 -8.14 -22.79
C ASP A 346 -6.72 -9.16 -23.86
N PHE A 347 -7.79 -9.91 -23.59
CA PHE A 347 -8.39 -10.85 -24.53
C PHE A 347 -9.90 -10.67 -24.63
N ARG A 348 -10.45 -11.10 -25.76
CA ARG A 348 -11.86 -10.88 -26.10
C ARG A 348 -12.75 -12.03 -25.66
N PHE A 349 -14.01 -11.70 -25.40
CA PHE A 349 -15.13 -12.63 -25.27
C PHE A 349 -16.10 -12.45 -26.45
N GLY A 350 -16.23 -13.48 -27.29
CA GLY A 350 -17.04 -13.40 -28.51
C GLY A 350 -16.44 -12.50 -29.60
N PRO A 351 -17.27 -11.97 -30.53
CA PRO A 351 -16.79 -11.30 -31.75
C PRO A 351 -16.04 -9.98 -31.50
N SER A 352 -16.37 -9.24 -30.45
CA SER A 352 -15.88 -7.86 -30.27
C SER A 352 -15.81 -7.33 -28.84
N ARG A 353 -16.29 -8.05 -27.81
CA ARG A 353 -16.32 -7.53 -26.44
C ARG A 353 -14.99 -7.82 -25.72
N ALA A 354 -14.48 -6.84 -24.97
CA ALA A 354 -13.40 -7.10 -24.02
C ALA A 354 -13.90 -8.04 -22.92
N MET A 355 -13.03 -8.94 -22.43
CA MET A 355 -13.39 -9.76 -21.27
C MET A 355 -13.33 -8.89 -20.02
N GLU A 356 -14.50 -8.52 -19.48
CA GLU A 356 -14.62 -7.72 -18.26
C GLU A 356 -14.84 -8.62 -17.05
N VAL A 357 -14.19 -8.33 -15.92
CA VAL A 357 -14.38 -9.05 -14.64
C VAL A 357 -14.63 -8.03 -13.54
N ASP A 358 -15.61 -8.28 -12.68
CA ASP A 358 -16.01 -7.34 -11.63
C ASP A 358 -14.90 -7.08 -10.61
N LEU A 359 -14.25 -8.13 -10.07
CA LEU A 359 -13.03 -8.00 -9.27
C LEU A 359 -11.96 -8.96 -9.75
N PHE A 360 -10.75 -8.45 -10.00
CA PHE A 360 -9.66 -9.26 -10.56
C PHE A 360 -8.38 -9.14 -9.72
N ALA A 361 -7.88 -10.28 -9.24
CA ALA A 361 -6.57 -10.39 -8.61
C ALA A 361 -5.55 -10.98 -9.60
N ARG A 362 -4.87 -10.08 -10.31
CA ARG A 362 -3.94 -10.41 -11.41
C ARG A 362 -2.83 -11.36 -10.99
N SER A 363 -2.19 -11.08 -9.86
CA SER A 363 -1.08 -11.89 -9.33
C SER A 363 -1.49 -13.32 -8.99
N LEU A 364 -2.76 -13.55 -8.66
CA LEU A 364 -3.30 -14.86 -8.28
C LEU A 364 -4.03 -15.58 -9.42
N GLY A 365 -4.33 -14.86 -10.52
CA GLY A 365 -5.20 -15.36 -11.57
C GLY A 365 -6.59 -15.72 -11.02
N LEU A 366 -7.15 -14.85 -10.18
CA LEU A 366 -8.46 -15.04 -9.55
C LEU A 366 -9.42 -13.95 -10.05
N ALA A 367 -10.57 -14.37 -10.55
CA ALA A 367 -11.68 -13.53 -11.00
C ALA A 367 -12.88 -13.75 -10.07
N VAL A 368 -13.47 -12.66 -9.57
CA VAL A 368 -14.72 -12.69 -8.80
C VAL A 368 -15.78 -11.94 -9.60
N GLU A 369 -16.90 -12.60 -9.86
CA GLU A 369 -18.08 -12.03 -10.54
C GLU A 369 -19.21 -11.88 -9.53
N ILE A 370 -19.92 -10.75 -9.62
CA ILE A 370 -21.00 -10.38 -8.73
C ILE A 370 -22.30 -10.34 -9.56
N ASP A 371 -23.09 -11.39 -9.41
CA ASP A 371 -24.31 -11.58 -10.17
C ASP A 371 -25.48 -10.86 -9.51
N GLY A 372 -26.14 -9.96 -10.24
CA GLY A 372 -27.40 -9.34 -9.82
C GLY A 372 -28.56 -10.35 -9.78
N TYR A 373 -29.63 -10.01 -9.05
CA TYR A 373 -30.79 -10.89 -8.80
C TYR A 373 -31.46 -11.41 -10.09
N TYR A 374 -31.43 -10.61 -11.17
CA TYR A 374 -32.09 -10.93 -12.44
C TYR A 374 -31.27 -11.79 -13.42
N HIS A 375 -30.01 -12.13 -13.11
CA HIS A 375 -29.17 -12.93 -14.02
C HIS A 375 -29.67 -14.37 -14.24
N PHE A 376 -30.57 -14.88 -13.39
CA PHE A 376 -31.10 -16.24 -13.47
C PHE A 376 -32.45 -16.34 -14.20
N GLN A 377 -33.10 -15.22 -14.52
CA GLN A 377 -34.40 -15.22 -15.20
C GLN A 377 -34.27 -15.26 -16.73
N ASP A 378 -33.10 -14.90 -17.28
CA ASP A 378 -32.77 -15.03 -18.70
C ASP A 378 -31.82 -16.22 -18.95
N LEU A 379 -32.31 -17.24 -19.64
CA LEU A 379 -31.53 -18.42 -20.02
C LEU A 379 -30.33 -18.09 -20.93
N ASP A 380 -30.42 -17.03 -21.74
CA ASP A 380 -29.33 -16.63 -22.63
C ASP A 380 -28.25 -15.83 -21.89
N ALA A 381 -28.60 -15.01 -20.90
CA ALA A 381 -27.65 -14.47 -19.92
C ALA A 381 -26.90 -15.60 -19.20
N TYR A 382 -27.62 -16.58 -18.63
CA TYR A 382 -27.00 -17.73 -17.97
C TYR A 382 -26.02 -18.48 -18.88
N ARG A 383 -26.41 -18.77 -20.13
CA ARG A 383 -25.53 -19.47 -21.09
C ARG A 383 -24.31 -18.64 -21.45
N ARG A 384 -24.46 -17.32 -21.63
CA ARG A 384 -23.34 -16.40 -21.88
C ARG A 384 -22.38 -16.39 -20.70
N ASP A 385 -22.89 -16.31 -19.49
CA ASP A 385 -22.11 -16.33 -18.26
C ASP A 385 -21.31 -17.62 -18.09
N ARG A 386 -21.90 -18.79 -18.36
CA ARG A 386 -21.17 -20.07 -18.34
C ARG A 386 -20.08 -20.15 -19.41
N ARG A 387 -20.29 -19.57 -20.59
CA ARG A 387 -19.24 -19.48 -21.63
C ARG A 387 -18.12 -18.54 -21.21
N LYS A 388 -18.45 -17.44 -20.52
CA LYS A 388 -17.47 -16.51 -19.96
C LYS A 388 -16.58 -17.21 -18.94
N ASP A 389 -17.19 -17.97 -18.02
CA ASP A 389 -16.47 -18.78 -17.03
C ASP A 389 -15.51 -19.77 -17.70
N PHE A 390 -15.99 -20.48 -18.72
CA PHE A 390 -15.17 -21.46 -19.46
C PHE A 390 -13.96 -20.80 -20.15
N GLU A 391 -14.14 -19.63 -20.76
CA GLU A 391 -13.04 -18.91 -21.42
C GLU A 391 -11.98 -18.40 -20.41
N LEU A 392 -12.40 -17.97 -19.22
CA LEU A 392 -11.51 -17.61 -18.12
C LEU A 392 -10.73 -18.85 -17.63
N GLN A 393 -11.43 -19.95 -17.37
CA GLN A 393 -10.83 -21.19 -16.88
C GLN A 393 -9.82 -21.80 -17.86
N LYS A 394 -10.12 -21.76 -19.17
CA LYS A 394 -9.20 -22.22 -20.22
C LYS A 394 -7.86 -21.47 -20.20
N ARG A 395 -7.83 -20.25 -19.65
CA ARG A 395 -6.63 -19.42 -19.50
C ARG A 395 -6.00 -19.53 -18.10
N GLY A 396 -6.46 -20.46 -17.29
CA GLY A 396 -5.91 -20.76 -15.96
C GLY A 396 -6.47 -19.90 -14.82
N TYR A 397 -7.47 -19.06 -15.09
CA TYR A 397 -8.12 -18.26 -14.06
C TYR A 397 -9.06 -19.11 -13.19
N LEU A 398 -9.05 -18.89 -11.87
CA LEU A 398 -10.10 -19.37 -10.98
C LEU A 398 -11.22 -18.34 -11.01
N VAL A 399 -12.46 -18.79 -11.20
CA VAL A 399 -13.64 -17.93 -11.20
C VAL A 399 -14.48 -18.24 -9.97
N VAL A 400 -14.76 -17.22 -9.16
CA VAL A 400 -15.69 -17.27 -8.03
C VAL A 400 -16.89 -16.40 -8.41
N ARG A 401 -18.10 -16.93 -8.30
CA ARG A 401 -19.32 -16.16 -8.54
C ARG A 401 -20.13 -16.08 -7.26
N VAL A 402 -20.58 -14.87 -6.93
CA VAL A 402 -21.41 -14.60 -5.75
C VAL A 402 -22.59 -13.74 -6.14
N LEU A 403 -23.69 -13.85 -5.41
CA LEU A 403 -24.87 -13.00 -5.65
C LEU A 403 -24.65 -11.63 -5.01
N ALA A 404 -25.07 -10.56 -5.68
CA ALA A 404 -25.08 -9.20 -5.13
C ALA A 404 -25.86 -9.12 -3.82
N GLU A 405 -26.93 -9.91 -3.67
CA GLU A 405 -27.70 -10.03 -2.44
C GLU A 405 -26.90 -10.70 -1.31
N ASP A 406 -26.12 -11.73 -1.62
CA ASP A 406 -25.31 -12.46 -0.64
C ASP A 406 -24.10 -11.65 -0.17
N VAL A 407 -23.57 -10.76 -1.00
CA VAL A 407 -22.54 -9.79 -0.61
C VAL A 407 -22.99 -8.97 0.60
N VAL A 408 -24.30 -8.68 0.72
CA VAL A 408 -24.86 -7.95 1.85
C VAL A 408 -25.40 -8.90 2.92
N ALA A 409 -26.18 -9.91 2.55
CA ALA A 409 -26.92 -10.74 3.50
C ALA A 409 -26.11 -11.88 4.12
N ARG A 410 -25.04 -12.31 3.45
CA ARG A 410 -24.21 -13.47 3.83
C ARG A 410 -22.74 -13.14 3.65
N LEU A 411 -22.35 -11.94 4.08
CA LEU A 411 -21.01 -11.40 3.86
C LEU A 411 -19.93 -12.36 4.41
N GLU A 412 -20.18 -13.01 5.54
CA GLU A 412 -19.27 -13.99 6.13
C GLU A 412 -18.97 -15.18 5.21
N ASP A 413 -19.97 -15.67 4.48
CA ASP A 413 -19.84 -16.80 3.57
C ASP A 413 -19.10 -16.37 2.30
N VAL A 414 -19.47 -15.20 1.76
CA VAL A 414 -18.83 -14.59 0.59
C VAL A 414 -17.34 -14.35 0.85
N LEU A 415 -17.01 -13.73 1.99
CA LEU A 415 -15.62 -13.51 2.38
C LEU A 415 -14.89 -14.83 2.61
N GLY A 416 -15.53 -15.82 3.23
CA GLY A 416 -14.96 -17.15 3.42
C GLY A 416 -14.49 -17.79 2.11
N ILE A 417 -15.36 -17.80 1.09
CA ILE A 417 -15.05 -18.36 -0.23
C ILE A 417 -13.90 -17.60 -0.91
N ILE A 418 -13.92 -16.26 -0.88
CA ILE A 418 -12.89 -15.44 -1.53
C ILE A 418 -11.54 -15.61 -0.84
N LEU A 419 -11.51 -15.59 0.50
CA LEU A 419 -10.27 -15.76 1.27
C LEU A 419 -9.68 -17.16 1.08
N GLU A 420 -10.51 -18.20 1.00
CA GLU A 420 -10.06 -19.56 0.69
C GLU A 420 -9.47 -19.65 -0.73
N ALA A 421 -10.11 -19.02 -1.71
CA ALA A 421 -9.60 -18.94 -3.09
C ALA A 421 -8.24 -18.21 -3.15
N VAL A 422 -8.09 -17.12 -2.39
CA VAL A 422 -6.84 -16.35 -2.26
C VAL A 422 -5.74 -17.22 -1.64
N ALA A 423 -6.01 -17.89 -0.52
CA ALA A 423 -5.05 -18.75 0.14
C ALA A 423 -4.60 -19.92 -0.75
N SER A 424 -5.54 -20.57 -1.44
CA SER A 424 -5.27 -21.68 -2.37
C SER A 424 -4.38 -21.27 -3.54
N ARG A 425 -4.55 -20.05 -4.07
CA ARG A 425 -3.72 -19.52 -5.17
C ARG A 425 -2.38 -18.97 -4.68
N GLY A 426 -2.33 -18.33 -3.51
CA GLY A 426 -1.09 -17.83 -2.90
C GLY A 426 -0.08 -18.95 -2.63
N GLY A 427 -0.53 -20.09 -2.10
CA GLY A 427 0.32 -21.26 -1.87
C GLY A 427 0.89 -21.90 -3.14
N ARG A 428 0.20 -21.81 -4.29
CA ARG A 428 0.71 -22.33 -5.57
C ARG A 428 1.81 -21.44 -6.16
N ASN A 429 1.69 -20.12 -6.01
CA ASN A 429 2.71 -19.19 -6.50
C ASN A 429 4.03 -19.31 -5.73
N THR A 430 3.98 -19.53 -4.41
CA THR A 430 5.20 -19.74 -3.60
C THR A 430 5.88 -21.07 -3.94
N HIS A 431 5.13 -22.13 -4.24
CA HIS A 431 5.70 -23.40 -4.72
C HIS A 431 6.29 -23.30 -6.12
N ARG A 432 5.66 -22.54 -7.03
CA ARG A 432 6.17 -22.35 -8.40
C ARG A 432 7.46 -21.52 -8.44
N GLN A 433 7.56 -20.47 -7.62
CA GLN A 433 8.78 -19.67 -7.48
C GLN A 433 9.94 -20.46 -6.85
N ARG A 434 9.68 -21.44 -5.96
CA ARG A 434 10.73 -22.32 -5.42
C ARG A 434 11.19 -23.40 -6.41
N GLY A 435 10.32 -23.85 -7.31
CA GLY A 435 10.64 -24.87 -8.32
C GLY A 435 11.44 -24.34 -9.51
N GLU A 436 11.39 -23.04 -9.78
CA GLU A 436 12.19 -22.39 -10.85
C GLU A 436 13.60 -21.95 -10.37
N ALA A 437 13.89 -22.10 -9.07
CA ALA A 437 15.18 -21.79 -8.46
C ALA A 437 16.02 -23.03 -8.10
N SER A 438 15.67 -24.22 -8.59
CA SER A 438 16.40 -25.49 -8.39
C SER A 438 17.05 -26.01 -9.66
#